data_AF-A0A9D4C6L6-F1
#
_entry.id   AF-A0A9D4C6L6-F1
#
_cell.length_a   1.000
_cell.length_b   1.000
_cell.length_c   1.000
_cell.angle_alpha   90.00
_cell.angle_beta   90.00
_cell.angle_gamma   90.00
#
_symmetry.space_group_name_H-M   'P 1'
#
loop_
_entity.id
_entity.type
_entity.pdbx_description
1 polymer ?
#
loop_
_entity_poly.entity_id
_entity_poly.type
_entity_poly.pdbx_seq_one_letter_code
_entity_poly.pdbx_strand_id
1 'polypeptide(L)' 'MHDEANVSYYNWASGEPNNYGGDERCVTADTFSQLAWNDLLCTKTSFIVCELPN' A
#
# COMPACT_ATOMS: atom_id res chain seq x y z
N MET A 1 3.32 5.09 -1.94
CA MET A 1 4.68 5.47 -2.38
C MET A 1 4.77 6.98 -2.19
N HIS A 2 5.75 7.44 -1.43
CA HIS A 2 5.86 8.86 -1.10
C HIS A 2 6.78 9.61 -2.07
N ASP A 3 7.57 8.87 -2.86
CA ASP A 3 8.45 9.45 -3.85
C ASP A 3 7.67 9.79 -5.12
N GLU A 4 8.03 10.88 -5.80
CA GLU A 4 7.50 11.29 -7.10
C GLU A 4 7.94 10.35 -8.25
N ALA A 5 8.14 9.08 -7.95
CA ALA A 5 8.45 8.06 -8.93
C ALA A 5 7.23 7.82 -9.83
N ASN A 6 7.47 7.77 -11.14
CA ASN A 6 6.43 7.37 -12.09
C ASN A 6 6.09 5.90 -11.85
N VAL A 7 4.96 5.64 -11.18
CA VAL A 7 4.56 4.27 -10.77
C VAL A 7 4.18 3.46 -12.02
N SER A 8 5.05 2.54 -12.42
CA SER A 8 4.85 1.66 -13.57
C SER A 8 4.45 0.23 -13.19
N TYR A 9 4.58 -0.13 -11.90
CA TYR A 9 4.25 -1.44 -11.36
C TYR A 9 3.15 -1.35 -10.31
N TYR A 10 2.23 -2.30 -10.35
CA TYR A 10 1.12 -2.43 -9.41
C TYR A 10 0.97 -3.88 -8.97
N ASN A 11 0.75 -4.11 -7.67
CA ASN A 11 0.58 -5.44 -7.08
C ASN A 11 -0.67 -5.54 -6.18
N TRP A 12 -1.78 -4.91 -6.58
CA TRP A 12 -3.00 -4.93 -5.77
C TRP A 12 -3.52 -6.32 -5.48
N ALA A 13 -3.99 -6.54 -4.26
CA ALA A 13 -4.75 -7.73 -3.91
C ALA A 13 -6.08 -7.75 -4.69
N SER A 14 -6.66 -8.94 -4.85
CA SER A 14 -7.95 -9.07 -5.54
C SER A 14 -9.03 -8.27 -4.81
N GLY A 15 -9.57 -7.25 -5.47
CA GLY A 15 -10.59 -6.36 -4.92
C GLY A 15 -10.06 -4.99 -4.48
N GLU A 16 -8.74 -4.79 -4.45
CA GLU A 16 -8.10 -3.54 -4.06
C GLU A 16 -7.65 -2.69 -5.26
N PRO A 17 -7.56 -1.36 -5.11
CA PRO A 17 -7.94 -0.58 -3.93
C PRO A 17 -9.45 -0.39 -3.81
N ASN A 18 -10.00 -0.53 -2.60
CA ASN A 18 -11.45 -0.53 -2.37
C ASN A 18 -11.95 0.72 -1.60
N ASN A 19 -11.07 1.52 -1.01
CA ASN A 19 -11.37 2.69 -0.19
C ASN A 19 -12.45 2.43 0.88
N TYR A 20 -12.28 1.38 1.69
CA TYR A 20 -13.25 0.97 2.70
C TYR A 20 -13.51 2.09 3.72
N GLY A 21 -14.78 2.45 3.90
CA GLY A 21 -15.17 3.55 4.78
C GLY A 21 -14.82 4.96 4.25
N GLY A 22 -14.25 5.06 3.05
CA GLY A 22 -14.04 6.32 2.33
C GLY A 22 -12.73 7.06 2.60
N ASP A 23 -11.83 6.51 3.42
CA ASP A 23 -10.60 7.19 3.87
C ASP A 23 -9.33 6.33 3.89
N GLU A 24 -9.20 5.40 2.94
CA GLU A 24 -8.00 4.57 2.81
C GLU A 24 -7.03 5.19 1.80
N ARG A 25 -6.02 5.90 2.34
CA ARG A 25 -5.10 6.74 1.55
C ARG A 25 -3.64 6.28 1.62
N CYS A 26 -3.36 5.20 2.33
CA CYS A 26 -2.03 4.64 2.49
C CYS A 26 -1.98 3.22 1.94
N VAL A 27 -0.85 2.82 1.35
CA VAL A 27 -0.69 1.46 0.81
C VAL A 27 0.04 0.59 1.82
N THR A 28 -0.44 -0.63 2.01
CA THR A 28 0.21 -1.67 2.82
C THR A 28 0.40 -2.93 1.99
N ALA A 29 1.46 -3.70 2.29
CA ALA A 29 1.66 -5.03 1.73
C ALA A 29 1.23 -6.07 2.77
N ASP A 30 0.32 -6.96 2.40
CA ASP A 30 -0.24 -7.96 3.31
C ASP A 30 0.45 -9.33 3.16
N THR A 31 0.97 -9.86 4.26
CA THR A 31 1.64 -11.17 4.28
C THR A 31 0.68 -12.34 4.05
N PHE A 32 -0.62 -12.19 4.35
CA PHE A 32 -1.63 -13.19 4.03
C PHE A 32 -2.01 -13.20 2.55
N SER A 33 -1.74 -12.08 1.86
CA SER A 33 -2.05 -11.88 0.44
C SER A 33 -0.79 -11.97 -0.44
N GLN A 34 0.23 -12.73 -0.04
CA GLN A 34 1.49 -12.88 -0.78
C GLN A 34 2.19 -11.54 -1.09
N LEU A 35 2.15 -10.61 -0.13
CA LEU A 35 2.64 -9.23 -0.25
C LEU A 35 1.92 -8.40 -1.32
N ALA A 36 0.73 -8.83 -1.75
CA ALA A 36 -0.17 -7.99 -2.52
C ALA A 36 -0.65 -6.79 -1.69
N TRP A 37 -1.00 -5.73 -2.39
CA TRP A 37 -1.24 -4.43 -1.81
C TRP A 37 -2.69 -4.22 -1.43
N ASN A 38 -2.89 -3.52 -0.33
CA ASN A 38 -4.17 -3.03 0.14
C ASN A 38 -4.08 -1.52 0.41
N ASP A 39 -5.08 -0.74 0.01
CA ASP A 39 -5.24 0.60 0.55
C ASP A 39 -5.81 0.50 1.97
N LEU A 40 -5.28 1.33 2.88
CA LEU A 40 -5.61 1.27 4.29
C LEU A 40 -5.66 2.68 4.87
N LEU A 41 -6.45 2.85 5.92
CA LEU A 41 -6.43 4.02 6.78
C LEU A 41 -4.99 4.33 7.22
N CYS A 42 -4.50 5.53 6.89
CA CYS A 42 -3.15 5.96 7.23
C CYS A 42 -2.87 6.03 8.73
N THR A 43 -3.92 6.11 9.55
CA THR A 43 -3.83 6.15 11.02
C THR A 43 -3.64 4.77 11.65
N LYS A 44 -3.74 3.68 10.87
CA LYS A 44 -3.58 2.32 11.38
C LYS A 44 -2.09 2.01 11.59
N THR A 45 -1.74 1.69 12.84
CA THR A 45 -0.38 1.27 13.21
C THR A 45 0.04 0.03 12.43
N SER A 46 1.11 0.15 11.65
CA SER A 46 1.67 -0.91 10.80
C SER A 46 3.19 -0.84 10.78
N PHE A 47 3.84 -1.92 10.37
CA PHE A 47 5.27 -1.87 10.04
C PHE A 47 5.50 -1.09 8.74
N ILE A 48 6.66 -0.46 8.61
CA ILE A 48 7.05 0.30 7.42
C ILE A 48 8.24 -0.35 6.73
N VAL A 49 8.27 -0.26 5.40
CA VAL A 49 9.42 -0.62 4.56
C VAL A 49 10.10 0.67 4.14
N CYS A 50 11.41 0.75 4.32
CA CYS A 50 12.24 1.87 3.86
C CYS A 50 13.05 1.44 2.64
N GLU A 51 13.14 2.32 1.65
CA GLU A 51 14.09 2.22 0.54
C GLU A 51 15.30 3.10 0.85
N LEU A 52 16.50 2.55 0.66
CA LEU A 52 17.72 3.36 0.71
C LEU A 52 17.98 3.92 -0.69
N PRO A 53 18.37 5.20 -0.82
CA PRO A 53 18.77 5.74 -2.10
C PRO A 53 19.98 4.97 -2.65
N ASN A 54 20.02 4.80 -3.98
CA ASN A 54 21.18 4.26 -4.69
C ASN A 54 22.38 5.22 -4.67
#